data_AF-A0A2V9XR61-F1
#
_entry.id   AF-A0A2V9XR61-F1
#
_cell.length_a   1.000
_cell.length_b   1.000
_cell.length_c   1.000
_cell.angle_alpha   90.00
_cell.angle_beta   90.00
_cell.angle_gamma   90.00
#
_symmetry.space_group_name_H-M   'P 1'
#
loop_
_entity.id
_entity.type
_entity.pdbx_description
1 polymer ?
#
loop_
_entity_poly.entity_id
_entity_poly.type
_entity_poly.pdbx_seq_one_letter_code
_entity_poly.pdbx_strand_id
1 'polypeptide(L)'
;HPESISHEIRSEAQFEAHTQPHPRLEVQPVEFAKPELTAATRQKSALLGELVSDLEAALGDGFTEDAPVAGIEPETRSAPYPAAGLEPEPVSAEAQALMSSAAALSAPPLARGMAAAAASPYPPSFTYQPTKIRPLAAGAASTSFNPSAGVDLAEMFGDLKHELEDDAAVAEEDPETHYNLGVAFREMGLLDEAIGELQKVCQAVERGHPFPQVMQTYTWLSQCFLDKGVPEAAIRWYERALKLTDIDQDTRMALHYELASAFEMANNKRAALEHFMEVYGTNIDYRDVAERIKTLKS
;
A
#
# COMPACT_ATOMS: atom_id res chain seq x y z
N HIS A 1 -46.39 -82.72 -18.74
CA HIS A 1 -46.01 -83.06 -17.35
C HIS A 1 -45.40 -81.84 -16.68
N PRO A 2 -46.19 -81.11 -15.88
CA PRO A 2 -45.74 -80.11 -14.91
C PRO A 2 -45.79 -80.67 -13.48
N GLU A 3 -44.96 -80.16 -12.57
CA GLU A 3 -45.17 -80.21 -11.11
C GLU A 3 -45.14 -78.74 -10.64
N SER A 4 -46.29 -78.08 -10.47
CA SER A 4 -47.10 -77.95 -9.24
C SER A 4 -46.25 -77.60 -8.02
N ILE A 5 -46.08 -76.34 -7.60
CA ILE A 5 -47.06 -75.36 -7.04
C ILE A 5 -47.91 -75.95 -5.90
N SER A 6 -47.58 -75.54 -4.67
CA SER A 6 -48.46 -75.40 -3.49
C SER A 6 -47.74 -74.46 -2.50
N HIS A 7 -48.13 -73.18 -2.42
CA HIS A 7 -49.16 -72.60 -1.52
C HIS A 7 -48.69 -72.42 -0.07
N GLU A 8 -48.40 -71.17 0.33
CA GLU A 8 -48.94 -70.50 1.54
C GLU A 8 -48.44 -69.04 1.63
N ILE A 9 -49.24 -68.05 1.22
CA ILE A 9 -50.12 -67.19 2.05
C ILE A 9 -49.35 -66.20 2.97
N ARG A 10 -49.28 -64.93 2.54
CA ARG A 10 -49.45 -63.72 3.37
C ARG A 10 -49.60 -62.49 2.47
N SER A 11 -50.84 -62.14 2.11
CA SER A 11 -51.73 -61.13 2.73
C SER A 11 -51.42 -59.69 2.33
N GLU A 12 -52.32 -59.18 1.50
CA GLU A 12 -52.53 -57.77 1.15
C GLU A 12 -52.67 -56.88 2.38
N ALA A 13 -52.09 -55.68 2.31
CA ALA A 13 -52.51 -54.50 3.06
C ALA A 13 -52.06 -53.28 2.23
N GLN A 14 -52.97 -52.70 1.45
CA GLN A 14 -53.69 -51.47 1.82
C GLN A 14 -52.72 -50.32 2.15
N PHE A 15 -52.42 -49.54 1.11
CA PHE A 15 -51.75 -48.25 1.20
C PHE A 15 -52.79 -47.20 1.64
N GLU A 16 -53.05 -47.13 2.94
CA GLU A 16 -53.82 -46.04 3.55
C GLU A 16 -52.91 -44.84 3.81
N ALA A 17 -53.33 -43.69 3.28
CA ALA A 17 -52.74 -42.39 3.50
C ALA A 17 -52.67 -42.07 5.00
N HIS A 18 -51.46 -42.07 5.56
CA HIS A 18 -51.16 -41.41 6.82
C HIS A 18 -50.25 -40.23 6.54
N THR A 19 -50.89 -39.07 6.37
CA THR A 19 -50.30 -37.74 6.46
C THR A 19 -49.68 -37.59 7.85
N GLN A 20 -48.38 -37.84 7.97
CA GLN A 20 -47.59 -37.40 9.11
C GLN A 20 -47.18 -35.93 8.88
N PRO A 21 -47.36 -35.03 9.88
CA PRO A 21 -46.95 -33.66 9.74
C PRO A 21 -45.41 -33.58 9.75
N HIS A 22 -44.82 -33.05 8.69
CA HIS A 22 -43.42 -32.66 8.69
C HIS A 22 -43.18 -31.65 9.83
N PRO A 23 -42.09 -31.77 10.61
CA PRO A 23 -41.75 -30.78 11.61
C PRO A 23 -41.43 -29.46 10.90
N ARG A 24 -42.21 -28.44 11.24
CA ARG A 24 -41.98 -27.05 10.86
C ARG A 24 -40.62 -26.63 11.39
N LEU A 25 -39.63 -26.44 10.51
CA LEU A 25 -38.38 -25.79 10.86
C LEU A 25 -38.70 -24.33 11.22
N GLU A 26 -38.83 -24.06 12.52
CA GLU A 26 -38.84 -22.71 13.06
C GLU A 26 -37.47 -22.07 12.76
N VAL A 27 -37.48 -21.07 11.89
CA VAL A 27 -36.34 -20.19 11.68
C VAL A 27 -36.23 -19.32 12.92
N GLN A 28 -35.28 -19.64 13.80
CA GLN A 28 -34.92 -18.75 14.90
C GLN A 28 -34.24 -17.50 14.33
N PRO A 29 -34.58 -16.28 14.80
CA PRO A 29 -33.88 -15.07 14.38
C PRO A 29 -32.43 -15.15 14.86
N VAL A 30 -31.49 -14.99 13.93
CA VAL A 30 -30.06 -14.90 14.24
C VAL A 30 -29.84 -13.58 14.98
N GLU A 31 -29.69 -13.68 16.30
CA GLU A 31 -29.30 -12.57 17.15
C GLU A 31 -27.84 -12.22 16.81
N PHE A 32 -27.61 -11.01 16.27
CA PHE A 32 -26.27 -10.49 16.03
C PHE A 32 -25.55 -10.39 17.37
N ALA A 33 -24.63 -11.33 17.61
CA ALA A 33 -23.73 -11.29 18.75
C ALA A 33 -22.94 -9.97 18.70
N LYS A 34 -23.13 -9.14 19.73
CA LYS A 34 -22.30 -7.96 19.98
C LYS A 34 -20.85 -8.43 20.09
N PRO A 35 -19.86 -7.66 19.58
CA PRO A 35 -18.47 -8.04 19.74
C PRO A 35 -18.13 -8.00 21.23
N GLU A 36 -17.96 -9.19 21.83
CA GLU A 36 -17.39 -9.30 23.17
C GLU A 36 -15.92 -8.88 23.07
N LEU A 37 -15.65 -7.65 23.49
CA LEU A 37 -14.31 -7.18 23.78
C LEU A 37 -13.74 -8.13 24.84
N THR A 38 -12.76 -8.95 24.45
CA THR A 38 -12.16 -9.95 25.34
C THR A 38 -11.71 -9.29 26.65
N ALA A 39 -11.81 -10.01 27.78
CA ALA A 39 -11.48 -9.50 29.10
C ALA A 39 -10.06 -8.89 29.17
N ALA A 40 -9.12 -9.39 28.37
CA ALA A 40 -7.77 -8.85 28.24
C ALA A 40 -7.71 -7.47 27.57
N THR A 41 -8.49 -7.25 26.50
CA THR A 41 -8.61 -5.92 25.85
C THR A 41 -9.31 -4.91 26.75
N ARG A 42 -10.35 -5.35 27.48
CA ARG A 42 -11.02 -4.51 28.49
C ARG A 42 -10.07 -4.16 29.64
N GLN A 43 -9.29 -5.11 30.13
CA GLN A 43 -8.27 -4.86 31.16
C GLN A 43 -7.18 -3.90 30.66
N LYS A 44 -6.69 -4.05 29.42
CA LYS A 44 -5.71 -3.12 28.84
C LYS A 44 -6.29 -1.71 28.69
N SER A 45 -7.54 -1.57 28.26
CA SER A 45 -8.22 -0.27 28.17
C SER A 45 -8.46 0.38 29.54
N ALA A 46 -8.76 -0.42 30.57
CA ALA A 46 -8.95 0.07 31.94
C ALA A 46 -7.63 0.53 32.57
N LEU A 47 -6.55 -0.22 32.36
CA LEU A 47 -5.21 0.14 32.83
C LEU A 47 -4.69 1.42 32.15
N LEU A 48 -5.02 1.63 30.87
CA LEU A 48 -4.69 2.88 30.17
C LEU A 48 -5.49 4.07 30.69
N GLY A 49 -6.77 3.87 31.05
CA GLY A 49 -7.59 4.93 31.67
C GLY A 49 -7.11 5.35 33.06
N GLU A 50 -6.65 4.39 33.86
CA GLU A 50 -6.09 4.64 35.19
C GLU A 50 -4.75 5.39 35.11
N LEU A 51 -3.87 5.01 34.18
CA LEU A 51 -2.60 5.70 33.93
C LEU A 51 -2.81 7.16 33.47
N VAL A 52 -3.79 7.40 32.61
CA VAL A 52 -4.14 8.77 32.14
C VAL A 52 -4.63 9.62 33.31
N SER A 53 -5.46 9.06 34.18
CA SER A 53 -5.98 9.77 35.36
C SER A 53 -4.87 10.09 36.38
N ASP A 54 -3.95 9.15 36.62
CA ASP A 54 -2.80 9.37 37.50
C ASP A 54 -1.84 10.45 36.96
N LEU A 55 -1.67 10.50 35.64
CA LEU A 55 -0.83 11.50 34.99
C LEU A 55 -1.47 12.91 35.04
N GLU A 56 -2.79 13.00 34.87
CA GLU A 56 -3.53 14.27 35.03
C GLU A 56 -3.46 14.78 36.48
N ALA A 57 -3.57 13.90 37.47
CA ALA A 57 -3.42 14.25 38.88
C ALA A 57 -1.97 14.67 39.24
N ALA A 58 -0.97 14.06 38.61
CA ALA A 58 0.44 14.40 38.83
C ALA A 58 0.86 15.74 38.21
N LEU A 59 0.18 16.18 37.16
CA LEU A 59 0.50 17.42 36.44
C LEU A 59 -0.19 18.66 37.03
N GLY A 60 -1.32 18.49 37.73
CA GLY A 60 -2.05 19.56 38.42
C GLY A 60 -2.63 20.64 37.49
N ASP A 61 -3.65 21.36 37.95
CA ASP A 61 -4.37 22.40 37.17
C ASP A 61 -3.58 23.72 36.98
N GLY A 62 -2.26 23.71 37.21
CA GLY A 62 -1.45 24.91 37.42
C GLY A 62 -0.65 25.43 36.22
N PHE A 63 -0.83 24.88 35.00
CA PHE A 63 -0.03 25.33 33.84
C PHE A 63 -0.65 26.49 33.04
N THR A 64 -1.85 26.93 33.38
CA THR A 64 -2.48 28.12 32.78
C THR A 64 -2.65 29.23 33.81
N GLU A 65 -1.55 29.83 34.25
CA GLU A 65 -1.60 31.16 34.86
C GLU A 65 -0.73 32.14 34.05
N ASP A 66 -1.37 33.28 33.75
CA ASP A 66 -0.91 34.40 32.94
C ASP A 66 0.55 34.81 33.20
N ALA A 67 1.35 34.81 32.13
CA ALA A 67 2.60 35.56 32.11
C ALA A 67 2.29 37.06 31.96
N PRO A 68 2.80 37.95 32.84
CA PRO A 68 2.47 39.36 32.79
C PRO A 68 3.11 40.05 31.58
N VAL A 69 2.28 40.71 30.78
CA VAL A 69 2.68 41.60 29.68
C VAL A 69 3.37 42.83 30.26
N ALA A 70 4.69 42.91 30.09
CA ALA A 70 5.44 44.13 30.36
C ALA A 70 5.21 45.13 29.21
N GLY A 71 4.47 46.21 29.51
CA GLY A 71 4.22 47.31 28.58
C GLY A 71 5.50 48.08 28.23
N ILE A 72 5.65 48.39 26.94
CA ILE A 72 6.66 49.32 26.45
C ILE A 72 5.93 50.40 25.66
N GLU A 73 5.92 51.61 26.20
CA GLU A 73 5.67 52.84 25.47
C GLU A 73 6.73 53.89 25.85
N PRO A 74 6.96 54.89 24.99
CA PRO A 74 8.29 55.26 24.52
C PRO A 74 8.79 56.57 25.13
N GLU A 75 10.10 56.75 25.34
CA GLU A 75 10.68 58.08 25.50
C GLU A 75 12.10 58.25 24.92
N THR A 76 12.34 59.50 24.54
CA THR A 76 13.28 60.02 23.56
C THR A 76 14.57 60.60 24.15
N ARG A 77 15.68 60.39 23.41
CA ARG A 77 16.72 61.39 23.05
C ARG A 77 17.69 61.95 24.11
N SER A 78 19.00 61.68 23.90
CA SER A 78 20.07 62.71 23.88
C SER A 78 21.44 62.17 23.40
N ALA A 79 22.01 62.77 22.35
CA ALA A 79 23.41 62.70 21.90
C ALA A 79 24.31 63.64 22.78
N PRO A 80 25.63 63.90 22.56
CA PRO A 80 26.55 63.54 21.43
C PRO A 80 28.02 63.17 21.82
N TYR A 81 28.87 62.76 20.84
CA TYR A 81 30.31 63.13 20.61
C TYR A 81 30.99 62.22 19.53
N PRO A 82 32.15 62.59 18.92
CA PRO A 82 32.23 62.92 17.49
C PRO A 82 33.08 61.98 16.60
N ALA A 83 33.10 62.32 15.31
CA ALA A 83 33.70 61.63 14.17
C ALA A 83 35.22 61.83 14.00
N ALA A 84 35.89 60.76 13.58
CA ALA A 84 37.06 60.68 12.70
C ALA A 84 37.15 59.19 12.29
N GLY A 85 37.30 58.73 11.05
CA GLY A 85 37.45 59.27 9.71
C GLY A 85 37.77 58.07 8.80
N LEU A 86 37.69 58.27 7.48
CA LEU A 86 38.06 57.36 6.37
C LEU A 86 36.91 56.60 5.71
N GLU A 87 36.75 56.92 4.43
CA GLU A 87 35.72 56.51 3.49
C GLU A 87 35.93 55.10 2.92
N PRO A 88 34.86 54.42 2.44
CA PRO A 88 34.97 53.23 1.61
C PRO A 88 34.79 53.54 0.11
N GLU A 89 35.82 53.27 -0.70
CA GLU A 89 35.75 53.22 -2.17
C GLU A 89 35.57 51.76 -2.67
N PRO A 90 35.02 51.55 -3.89
CA PRO A 90 34.34 50.32 -4.29
C PRO A 90 35.23 49.33 -5.06
N VAL A 91 34.87 48.05 -5.07
CA VAL A 91 35.46 47.06 -5.98
C VAL A 91 34.44 46.64 -7.04
N SER A 92 34.71 47.09 -8.27
CA SER A 92 34.09 46.64 -9.51
C SER A 92 34.77 45.40 -10.08
N ALA A 93 33.99 44.66 -10.85
CA ALA A 93 34.39 43.54 -11.69
C ALA A 93 35.52 43.89 -12.67
N GLU A 94 36.44 42.94 -12.89
CA GLU A 94 36.93 42.45 -14.20
C GLU A 94 38.20 41.62 -14.01
N ALA A 95 38.15 40.31 -14.33
CA ALA A 95 39.20 39.57 -15.04
C ALA A 95 38.85 38.07 -15.10
N GLN A 96 37.90 37.72 -15.98
CA GLN A 96 37.98 36.48 -16.73
C GLN A 96 39.25 36.54 -17.61
N ALA A 97 40.20 35.64 -17.38
CA ALA A 97 41.09 35.03 -18.37
C ALA A 97 42.27 34.39 -17.64
N LEU A 98 42.37 33.05 -17.66
CA LEU A 98 43.55 32.31 -18.09
C LEU A 98 43.19 30.82 -18.15
N MET A 99 43.42 30.26 -19.34
CA MET A 99 42.95 28.99 -19.85
C MET A 99 44.12 28.01 -19.96
N SER A 100 43.84 26.70 -19.79
CA SER A 100 44.56 25.51 -20.31
C SER A 100 46.10 25.43 -20.31
N SER A 101 46.65 24.42 -19.62
CA SER A 101 47.60 23.39 -20.15
C SER A 101 48.03 22.43 -19.01
N ALA A 102 47.63 21.15 -19.01
CA ALA A 102 48.29 19.99 -19.61
C ALA A 102 49.37 19.29 -18.74
N ALA A 103 49.03 18.05 -18.32
CA ALA A 103 49.84 16.83 -18.16
C ALA A 103 51.03 16.76 -17.17
N ALA A 104 51.00 15.77 -16.25
CA ALA A 104 52.01 14.68 -16.15
C ALA A 104 51.85 13.78 -14.88
N LEU A 105 51.77 12.45 -15.12
CA LEU A 105 52.38 11.31 -14.39
C LEU A 105 51.89 11.02 -12.92
N SER A 106 51.61 9.80 -12.45
CA SER A 106 52.13 8.46 -12.75
C SER A 106 51.25 7.38 -12.07
N ALA A 107 50.95 6.27 -12.77
CA ALA A 107 50.63 4.96 -12.18
C ALA A 107 51.13 3.83 -13.12
N PRO A 108 51.81 2.76 -12.62
CA PRO A 108 52.35 1.66 -13.43
C PRO A 108 51.43 0.40 -13.49
N PRO A 109 51.75 -0.61 -14.35
CA PRO A 109 50.75 -1.31 -15.16
C PRO A 109 50.65 -2.84 -14.93
N LEU A 110 49.72 -3.52 -15.63
CA LEU A 110 49.96 -4.78 -16.39
C LEU A 110 48.75 -5.24 -17.26
N ALA A 111 49.01 -5.34 -18.57
CA ALA A 111 48.58 -6.35 -19.55
C ALA A 111 47.07 -6.62 -19.89
N ARG A 112 46.58 -5.86 -20.87
CA ARG A 112 46.13 -6.27 -22.23
C ARG A 112 45.52 -7.68 -22.45
N GLY A 113 44.22 -7.71 -22.76
CA GLY A 113 43.55 -8.73 -23.56
C GLY A 113 42.43 -8.09 -24.39
N MET A 114 42.65 -7.96 -25.70
CA MET A 114 41.74 -7.31 -26.66
C MET A 114 40.63 -8.27 -27.11
N ALA A 115 39.39 -7.78 -27.19
CA ALA A 115 38.45 -8.16 -28.23
C ALA A 115 37.43 -7.02 -28.43
N ALA A 116 37.74 -6.14 -29.36
CA ALA A 116 36.83 -5.12 -29.87
C ALA A 116 35.79 -5.79 -30.78
N ALA A 117 34.54 -5.84 -30.36
CA ALA A 117 33.42 -6.15 -31.25
C ALA A 117 32.97 -4.85 -31.92
N ALA A 118 33.23 -4.76 -33.22
CA ALA A 118 32.91 -3.63 -34.06
C ALA A 118 31.39 -3.36 -34.10
N ALA A 119 31.01 -2.10 -33.89
CA ALA A 119 29.69 -1.60 -34.21
C ALA A 119 29.49 -1.64 -35.74
N SER A 120 28.42 -2.31 -36.18
CA SER A 120 28.04 -2.42 -37.59
C SER A 120 27.27 -1.16 -38.03
N PRO A 121 27.55 -0.57 -39.21
CA PRO A 121 26.97 0.73 -39.62
C PRO A 121 25.68 0.62 -40.45
N TYR A 122 24.84 -0.40 -40.24
CA TYR A 122 23.58 -0.55 -41.00
C TYR A 122 22.36 -0.62 -40.08
N PRO A 123 21.22 0.04 -40.43
CA PRO A 123 19.99 -0.10 -39.65
C PRO A 123 19.49 -1.55 -39.73
N PRO A 124 18.79 -2.05 -38.68
CA PRO A 124 18.23 -3.40 -38.72
C PRO A 124 17.16 -3.47 -39.81
N SER A 125 17.46 -4.20 -40.88
CA SER A 125 16.48 -4.53 -41.92
C SER A 125 15.56 -5.62 -41.39
N PHE A 126 14.35 -5.26 -40.99
CA PHE A 126 13.30 -6.23 -40.66
C PHE A 126 12.75 -6.84 -41.95
N THR A 127 13.35 -7.95 -42.38
CA THR A 127 12.88 -8.67 -43.56
C THR A 127 11.65 -9.49 -43.16
N TYR A 128 10.46 -8.99 -43.49
CA TYR A 128 9.23 -9.78 -43.41
C TYR A 128 9.36 -10.98 -44.34
N GLN A 129 9.46 -12.19 -43.78
CA GLN A 129 9.29 -13.42 -44.53
C GLN A 129 7.86 -13.91 -44.29
N PRO A 130 6.97 -13.83 -45.29
CA PRO A 130 5.67 -14.51 -45.19
C PRO A 130 5.94 -16.01 -45.13
N THR A 131 5.68 -16.61 -43.98
CA THR A 131 5.63 -18.05 -43.83
C THR A 131 4.52 -18.59 -44.74
N LYS A 132 4.81 -19.67 -45.47
CA LYS A 132 3.83 -20.33 -46.33
C LYS A 132 2.63 -20.73 -45.47
N ILE A 133 1.45 -20.22 -45.82
CA ILE A 133 0.17 -20.60 -45.22
C ILE A 133 0.05 -22.11 -45.35
N ARG A 134 0.15 -22.82 -44.23
CA ARG A 134 -0.15 -24.25 -44.19
C ARG A 134 -1.67 -24.36 -44.38
N PRO A 135 -2.17 -24.99 -45.46
CA PRO A 135 -3.60 -25.23 -45.56
C PRO A 135 -3.99 -26.10 -44.37
N LEU A 136 -4.92 -25.59 -43.56
CA LEU A 136 -5.51 -26.33 -42.46
C LEU A 136 -6.04 -27.64 -43.04
N ALA A 137 -5.50 -28.77 -42.58
CA ALA A 137 -5.89 -30.07 -43.07
C ALA A 137 -7.42 -30.18 -42.99
N ALA A 138 -8.04 -30.47 -44.13
CA ALA A 138 -9.46 -30.76 -44.26
C ALA A 138 -9.76 -32.08 -43.51
N GLY A 139 -9.91 -31.96 -42.20
CA GLY A 139 -10.14 -33.07 -41.29
C GLY A 139 -10.52 -32.63 -39.88
N ALA A 140 -10.80 -31.34 -39.67
CA ALA A 140 -11.61 -30.91 -38.54
C ALA A 140 -13.07 -31.20 -38.92
N ALA A 141 -13.73 -32.06 -38.14
CA ALA A 141 -15.17 -32.19 -38.19
C ALA A 141 -15.76 -30.77 -38.16
N SER A 142 -16.41 -30.38 -39.25
CA SER A 142 -17.21 -29.19 -39.28
C SER A 142 -18.32 -29.40 -38.26
N THR A 143 -18.13 -28.88 -37.05
CA THR A 143 -19.25 -28.66 -36.15
C THR A 143 -20.19 -27.75 -36.94
N SER A 144 -21.30 -28.34 -37.38
CA SER A 144 -22.35 -27.64 -38.10
C SER A 144 -22.67 -26.35 -37.34
N PHE A 145 -22.36 -25.20 -37.94
CA PHE A 145 -22.76 -23.92 -37.38
C PHE A 145 -24.27 -23.82 -37.58
N ASN A 146 -25.02 -24.18 -36.53
CA ASN A 146 -26.46 -24.07 -36.52
C ASN A 146 -26.80 -22.66 -36.03
N PRO A 147 -27.25 -21.74 -36.91
CA PRO A 147 -27.56 -20.36 -36.51
C PRO A 147 -28.82 -20.26 -35.63
N SER A 148 -29.50 -21.39 -35.39
CA SER A 148 -30.66 -21.48 -34.51
C SER A 148 -30.30 -21.84 -33.06
N ALA A 149 -29.03 -22.11 -32.73
CA ALA A 149 -28.56 -22.06 -31.36
C ALA A 149 -27.95 -20.67 -31.18
N GLY A 150 -28.62 -19.81 -30.42
CA GLY A 150 -28.09 -18.51 -30.03
C GLY A 150 -26.87 -18.70 -29.14
N VAL A 151 -25.73 -19.03 -29.75
CA VAL A 151 -24.43 -18.95 -29.10
C VAL A 151 -24.20 -17.47 -28.91
N ASP A 152 -24.39 -17.02 -27.67
CA ASP A 152 -24.19 -15.64 -27.32
C ASP A 152 -22.70 -15.34 -27.53
N LEU A 153 -22.39 -14.65 -28.63
CA LEU A 153 -21.03 -14.23 -28.91
C LEU A 153 -20.48 -13.41 -27.73
N ALA A 154 -21.33 -12.68 -26.99
CA ALA A 154 -20.90 -11.95 -25.81
C ALA A 154 -20.42 -12.87 -24.68
N GLU A 155 -21.01 -14.05 -24.52
CA GLU A 155 -20.57 -15.07 -23.56
C GLU A 155 -19.21 -15.63 -23.98
N MET A 156 -19.03 -16.03 -25.24
CA MET A 156 -17.73 -16.52 -25.72
C MET A 156 -16.63 -15.44 -25.77
N PHE A 157 -16.99 -14.17 -26.05
CA PHE A 157 -16.06 -13.05 -25.92
C PHE A 157 -15.73 -12.76 -24.46
N GLY A 158 -16.67 -12.98 -23.53
CA GLY A 158 -16.45 -12.94 -22.10
C GLY A 158 -15.49 -14.04 -21.64
N ASP A 159 -15.70 -15.27 -22.10
CA ASP A 159 -14.84 -16.42 -21.82
C ASP A 159 -13.45 -16.23 -22.41
N LEU A 160 -13.33 -15.76 -23.65
CA LEU A 160 -12.03 -15.45 -24.26
C LEU A 160 -11.31 -14.31 -23.56
N LYS A 161 -12.04 -13.30 -23.09
CA LYS A 161 -11.47 -12.21 -22.28
C LYS A 161 -10.97 -12.73 -20.94
N HIS A 162 -11.74 -13.61 -20.30
CA HIS A 162 -11.36 -14.25 -19.05
C HIS A 162 -10.15 -15.17 -19.23
N GLU A 163 -10.11 -15.99 -20.28
CA GLU A 163 -8.98 -16.88 -20.61
C GLU A 163 -7.73 -16.09 -20.98
N LEU A 164 -7.86 -14.95 -21.67
CA LEU A 164 -6.75 -14.05 -21.95
C LEU A 164 -6.28 -13.28 -20.70
N GLU A 165 -7.20 -12.89 -19.81
CA GLU A 165 -6.87 -12.26 -18.51
C GLU A 165 -6.19 -13.28 -17.58
N ASP A 166 -6.61 -14.53 -17.59
CA ASP A 166 -5.98 -15.64 -16.87
C ASP A 166 -4.60 -15.97 -17.47
N ASP A 167 -4.47 -16.10 -18.79
CA ASP A 167 -3.20 -16.35 -19.46
C ASP A 167 -2.22 -15.17 -19.32
N ALA A 168 -2.72 -13.93 -19.30
CA ALA A 168 -1.93 -12.75 -18.97
C ALA A 168 -1.54 -12.72 -17.48
N ALA A 169 -2.38 -13.24 -16.59
CA ALA A 169 -2.03 -13.44 -15.18
C ALA A 169 -1.05 -14.62 -14.97
N VAL A 170 -0.97 -15.55 -15.94
CA VAL A 170 -0.01 -16.67 -15.99
C VAL A 170 1.29 -16.26 -16.69
N ALA A 171 1.32 -15.17 -17.45
CA ALA A 171 2.58 -14.53 -17.79
C ALA A 171 3.21 -14.05 -16.48
N GLU A 172 4.14 -14.84 -15.94
CA GLU A 172 4.86 -14.65 -14.67
C GLU A 172 5.09 -13.16 -14.35
N GLU A 173 4.09 -12.51 -13.73
CA GLU A 173 4.20 -11.13 -13.31
C GLU A 173 5.09 -11.12 -12.08
N ASP A 174 6.38 -10.89 -12.32
CA ASP A 174 7.38 -10.77 -11.27
C ASP A 174 7.06 -9.55 -10.37
N PRO A 175 6.72 -9.77 -9.08
CA PRO A 175 6.41 -8.67 -8.17
C PRO A 175 7.58 -7.70 -8.01
N GLU A 176 8.83 -8.17 -8.17
CA GLU A 176 10.02 -7.32 -8.06
C GLU A 176 10.10 -6.30 -9.20
N THR A 177 9.79 -6.71 -10.43
CA THR A 177 9.72 -5.81 -11.58
C THR A 177 8.67 -4.72 -11.38
N HIS A 178 7.45 -5.08 -10.97
CA HIS A 178 6.39 -4.11 -10.70
C HIS A 178 6.72 -3.19 -9.53
N TYR A 179 7.35 -3.70 -8.48
CA TYR A 179 7.80 -2.88 -7.36
C TYR A 179 8.82 -1.81 -7.81
N ASN A 180 9.83 -2.21 -8.58
CA ASN A 180 10.86 -1.29 -9.08
C ASN A 180 10.26 -0.21 -10.01
N LEU A 181 9.33 -0.59 -10.89
CA LEU A 181 8.60 0.36 -11.73
C LEU A 181 7.75 1.33 -10.90
N GLY A 182 7.03 0.82 -9.89
CA GLY A 182 6.22 1.62 -8.99
C GLY A 182 7.03 2.66 -8.23
N VAL A 183 8.20 2.28 -7.72
CA VAL A 183 9.15 3.21 -7.07
C VAL A 183 9.65 4.26 -8.06
N ALA A 184 10.06 3.86 -9.27
CA ALA A 184 10.53 4.80 -10.29
C ALA A 184 9.45 5.80 -10.71
N PHE A 185 8.21 5.36 -10.93
CA PHE A 185 7.10 6.26 -11.25
C PHE A 185 6.81 7.24 -10.11
N ARG A 186 6.86 6.79 -8.86
CA ARG A 186 6.70 7.65 -7.69
C ARG A 186 7.79 8.73 -7.64
N GLU A 187 9.05 8.37 -7.87
CA GLU A 187 10.18 9.31 -7.89
C GLU A 187 10.05 10.35 -9.01
N MET A 188 9.37 10.01 -10.11
CA MET A 188 9.04 10.94 -11.19
C MET A 188 7.76 11.77 -10.94
N GLY A 189 7.06 11.54 -9.82
CA GLY A 189 5.78 12.19 -9.52
C GLY A 189 4.58 11.66 -10.32
N LEU A 190 4.75 10.55 -11.04
CA LEU A 190 3.71 9.85 -11.78
C LEU A 190 2.93 8.94 -10.82
N LEU A 191 2.15 9.56 -9.94
CA LEU A 191 1.54 8.88 -8.78
C LEU A 191 0.49 7.84 -9.19
N ASP A 192 -0.25 8.06 -10.28
CA ASP A 192 -1.26 7.13 -10.75
C ASP A 192 -0.65 5.83 -11.29
N GLU A 193 0.39 5.97 -12.10
CA GLU A 193 1.19 4.87 -12.63
C GLU A 193 1.89 4.11 -11.50
N ALA A 194 2.46 4.84 -10.53
CA ALA A 194 3.08 4.25 -9.34
C ALA A 194 2.09 3.39 -8.55
N ILE A 195 0.89 3.90 -8.30
CA ILE A 195 -0.16 3.15 -7.59
C ILE A 195 -0.55 1.90 -8.39
N GLY A 196 -0.72 2.01 -9.71
CA GLY A 196 -1.06 0.88 -10.57
C GLY A 196 -0.02 -0.24 -10.51
N GLU A 197 1.27 0.09 -10.61
CA GLU A 197 2.34 -0.89 -10.53
C GLU A 197 2.47 -1.51 -9.13
N LEU A 198 2.42 -0.71 -8.06
CA LEU A 198 2.48 -1.23 -6.70
C LEU A 198 1.25 -2.09 -6.33
N GLN A 199 0.08 -1.83 -6.91
CA GLN A 199 -1.10 -2.68 -6.74
C GLN A 199 -0.92 -4.06 -7.38
N LYS A 200 -0.23 -4.16 -8.53
CA LYS A 200 0.10 -5.46 -9.14
C LYS A 200 0.97 -6.30 -8.21
N VAL A 201 1.93 -5.68 -7.52
CA VAL A 201 2.73 -6.35 -6.47
C VAL A 201 1.81 -6.94 -5.39
N CYS A 202 0.85 -6.16 -4.89
CA CYS A 202 -0.10 -6.65 -3.89
C CYS A 202 -0.96 -7.80 -4.42
N GLN A 203 -1.43 -7.72 -5.67
CA GLN A 203 -2.22 -8.79 -6.30
C GLN A 203 -1.40 -10.08 -6.44
N ALA A 204 -0.14 -9.98 -6.86
CA ALA A 204 0.74 -11.14 -6.98
C ALA A 204 0.99 -11.79 -5.60
N VAL A 205 1.19 -10.99 -4.55
CA VAL A 205 1.30 -11.49 -3.17
C VAL A 205 0.02 -12.18 -2.71
N GLU A 206 -1.16 -11.62 -3.02
CA GLU A 206 -2.45 -12.23 -2.70
C GLU A 206 -2.70 -13.55 -3.46
N ARG A 207 -2.14 -13.69 -4.67
CA ARG A 207 -2.12 -14.96 -5.44
C ARG A 207 -1.09 -15.97 -4.93
N GLY A 208 -0.28 -15.62 -3.93
CA GLY A 208 0.70 -16.50 -3.30
C GLY A 208 2.12 -16.40 -3.86
N HIS A 209 2.41 -15.40 -4.69
CA HIS A 209 3.79 -15.12 -5.12
C HIS A 209 4.56 -14.49 -3.94
N PRO A 210 5.63 -15.13 -3.45
CA PRO A 210 6.39 -14.59 -2.33
C PRO A 210 7.10 -13.30 -2.76
N PHE A 211 6.97 -12.26 -1.95
CA PHE A 211 7.68 -11.01 -2.16
C PHE A 211 8.21 -10.47 -0.83
N PRO A 212 9.53 -10.31 -0.65
CA PRO A 212 10.08 -9.91 0.65
C PRO A 212 9.70 -8.48 1.09
N GLN A 213 9.38 -7.59 0.13
CA GLN A 213 9.20 -6.17 0.39
C GLN A 213 7.71 -5.77 0.42
N VAL A 214 6.81 -6.68 0.84
CA VAL A 214 5.36 -6.39 0.94
C VAL A 214 5.09 -5.19 1.85
N MET A 215 5.75 -5.13 3.01
CA MET A 215 5.61 -4.01 3.95
C MET A 215 5.97 -2.69 3.27
N GLN A 216 7.11 -2.64 2.59
CA GLN A 216 7.57 -1.44 1.89
C GLN A 216 6.63 -1.05 0.74
N THR A 217 6.04 -2.03 0.05
CA THR A 217 5.02 -1.80 -0.98
C THR A 217 3.79 -1.11 -0.41
N TYR A 218 3.28 -1.59 0.73
CA TYR A 218 2.15 -0.93 1.40
C TYR A 218 2.49 0.48 1.84
N THR A 219 3.69 0.71 2.37
CA THR A 219 4.16 2.06 2.74
C THR A 219 4.26 2.99 1.53
N TRP A 220 4.76 2.51 0.39
CA TRP A 220 4.81 3.32 -0.83
C TRP A 220 3.43 3.62 -1.40
N LEU A 221 2.51 2.64 -1.39
CA LEU A 221 1.12 2.88 -1.76
C LEU A 221 0.50 3.96 -0.88
N SER A 222 0.65 3.84 0.44
CA SER A 222 0.16 4.85 1.37
C SER A 222 0.71 6.23 1.06
N GLN A 223 2.02 6.35 0.86
CA GLN A 223 2.65 7.63 0.54
C GLN A 223 2.10 8.21 -0.77
N CYS A 224 1.96 7.41 -1.83
CA CYS A 224 1.37 7.87 -3.08
C CYS A 224 -0.07 8.41 -2.86
N PHE A 225 -0.87 7.75 -2.02
CA PHE A 225 -2.21 8.25 -1.69
C PHE A 225 -2.19 9.55 -0.87
N LEU A 226 -1.23 9.71 0.05
CA LEU A 226 -1.05 10.96 0.79
C LEU A 226 -0.63 12.11 -0.14
N ASP A 227 0.32 11.86 -1.05
CA ASP A 227 0.79 12.84 -2.03
C ASP A 227 -0.34 13.26 -3.00
N LYS A 228 -1.29 12.36 -3.26
CA LYS A 228 -2.53 12.66 -4.01
C LYS A 228 -3.61 13.38 -3.21
N GLY A 229 -3.44 13.54 -1.90
CA GLY A 229 -4.46 14.14 -1.03
C GLY A 229 -5.64 13.23 -0.73
N VAL A 230 -5.46 11.91 -0.78
CA VAL A 230 -6.48 10.89 -0.49
C VAL A 230 -6.09 10.07 0.76
N PRO A 231 -6.03 10.68 1.95
CA PRO A 231 -5.48 10.04 3.15
C PRO A 231 -6.29 8.83 3.64
N GLU A 232 -7.59 8.75 3.35
CA GLU A 232 -8.44 7.61 3.70
C GLU A 232 -8.01 6.32 3.00
N ALA A 233 -7.46 6.43 1.78
CA ALA A 233 -6.90 5.28 1.07
C ALA A 233 -5.56 4.86 1.69
N ALA A 234 -4.72 5.81 2.09
CA ALA A 234 -3.44 5.55 2.74
C ALA A 234 -3.59 4.81 4.08
N ILE A 235 -4.57 5.21 4.89
CA ILE A 235 -4.88 4.57 6.18
C ILE A 235 -5.08 3.05 6.02
N ARG A 236 -5.85 2.62 5.01
CA ARG A 236 -6.11 1.19 4.77
C ARG A 236 -4.85 0.39 4.45
N TRP A 237 -3.89 1.00 3.75
CA TRP A 237 -2.63 0.35 3.40
C TRP A 237 -1.68 0.27 4.59
N TYR A 238 -1.60 1.33 5.41
CA TYR A 238 -0.87 1.27 6.68
C TYR A 238 -1.46 0.24 7.65
N GLU A 239 -2.79 0.13 7.75
CA GLU A 239 -3.44 -0.92 8.55
C GLU A 239 -3.12 -2.32 8.03
N ARG A 240 -3.00 -2.50 6.71
CA ARG A 240 -2.50 -3.75 6.11
C ARG A 240 -1.05 -4.02 6.48
N ALA A 241 -0.19 -3.01 6.47
CA ALA A 241 1.20 -3.13 6.90
C ALA A 241 1.33 -3.54 8.37
N LEU A 242 0.54 -2.95 9.27
CA LEU A 242 0.52 -3.29 10.69
C LEU A 242 0.04 -4.73 10.99
N LYS A 243 -0.70 -5.35 10.06
CA LYS A 243 -1.14 -6.75 10.18
C LYS A 243 -0.06 -7.76 9.80
N LEU A 244 1.06 -7.32 9.23
CA LEU A 244 2.18 -8.20 8.93
C LEU A 244 2.82 -8.69 10.23
N THR A 245 3.01 -10.01 10.34
CA THR A 245 3.55 -10.64 11.55
C THR A 245 5.07 -10.52 11.67
N ASP A 246 5.77 -10.37 10.54
CA ASP A 246 7.23 -10.39 10.44
C ASP A 246 7.85 -8.99 10.39
N ILE A 247 7.27 -8.03 11.11
CA ILE A 247 7.83 -6.68 11.25
C ILE A 247 8.36 -6.48 12.67
N ASP A 248 9.58 -5.96 12.78
CA ASP A 248 10.21 -5.61 14.05
C ASP A 248 9.49 -4.45 14.74
N GLN A 249 9.87 -4.16 15.98
CA GLN A 249 9.15 -3.18 16.78
C GLN A 249 9.43 -1.73 16.39
N ASP A 250 10.62 -1.44 15.87
CA ASP A 250 10.96 -0.10 15.39
C ASP A 250 10.17 0.22 14.12
N THR A 251 10.05 -0.76 13.20
CA THR A 251 9.21 -0.64 12.00
C THR A 251 7.74 -0.43 12.36
N ARG A 252 7.20 -1.17 13.34
CA ARG A 252 5.81 -0.99 13.78
C ARG A 252 5.56 0.37 14.43
N MET A 253 6.51 0.85 15.23
CA MET A 253 6.46 2.21 15.77
C MET A 253 6.47 3.26 14.66
N ALA A 254 7.34 3.10 13.66
CA ALA A 254 7.35 3.98 12.48
C ALA A 254 6.01 3.96 11.74
N LEU A 255 5.42 2.77 11.51
CA LEU A 255 4.11 2.65 10.88
C LEU A 255 2.99 3.30 11.69
N HIS A 256 3.02 3.22 13.03
CA HIS A 256 2.05 3.94 13.87
C HIS A 256 2.19 5.46 13.72
N TYR A 257 3.40 5.98 13.60
CA TYR A 257 3.62 7.41 13.35
C TYR A 257 3.10 7.84 11.97
N GLU A 258 3.41 7.07 10.92
CA GLU A 258 2.92 7.38 9.56
C GLU A 258 1.39 7.27 9.48
N LEU A 259 0.79 6.27 10.14
CA LEU A 259 -0.66 6.12 10.24
C LEU A 259 -1.32 7.28 11.00
N ALA A 260 -0.71 7.74 12.11
CA ALA A 260 -1.20 8.90 12.84
C ALA A 260 -1.18 10.17 11.98
N SER A 261 -0.11 10.37 11.22
CA SER A 261 0.04 11.47 10.27
C SER A 261 -1.02 11.41 9.16
N ALA A 262 -1.32 10.21 8.64
CA ALA A 262 -2.40 10.01 7.68
C ALA A 262 -3.78 10.34 8.26
N PHE A 263 -4.05 9.97 9.52
CA PHE A 263 -5.29 10.36 10.21
C PHE A 263 -5.38 11.86 10.45
N GLU A 264 -4.26 12.53 10.75
CA GLU A 264 -4.21 13.99 10.88
C GLU A 264 -4.56 14.67 9.55
N MET A 265 -4.00 14.19 8.43
CA MET A 265 -4.35 14.67 7.08
C MET A 265 -5.82 14.40 6.71
N ALA A 266 -6.39 13.29 7.17
CA ALA A 266 -7.82 12.99 7.04
C ALA A 266 -8.71 13.79 8.03
N ASN A 267 -8.14 14.73 8.78
CA ASN A 267 -8.80 15.54 9.81
C ASN A 267 -9.46 14.71 10.93
N ASN A 268 -9.01 13.46 11.14
CA ASN A 268 -9.46 12.59 12.21
C ASN A 268 -8.50 12.68 13.40
N LYS A 269 -8.58 13.80 14.12
CA LYS A 269 -7.70 14.12 15.26
C LYS A 269 -7.72 13.05 16.35
N ARG A 270 -8.88 12.44 16.62
CA ARG A 270 -9.01 11.41 17.66
C ARG A 270 -8.16 10.19 17.35
N ALA A 271 -8.30 9.63 16.14
CA ALA A 271 -7.52 8.46 15.73
C ALA A 271 -6.03 8.79 15.61
N ALA A 272 -5.68 9.99 15.13
CA ALA A 272 -4.30 10.46 15.07
C ALA A 272 -3.66 10.47 16.47
N LEU A 273 -4.36 11.03 17.47
CA LEU A 273 -3.90 11.10 18.85
C LEU A 273 -3.70 9.70 19.45
N GLU A 274 -4.63 8.76 19.22
CA GLU A 274 -4.50 7.37 19.67
C GLU A 274 -3.21 6.72 19.15
N HIS A 275 -2.90 6.86 17.86
CA HIS A 275 -1.70 6.28 17.27
C HIS A 275 -0.42 7.01 17.68
N PHE A 276 -0.43 8.34 17.81
CA PHE A 276 0.73 9.07 18.34
C PHE A 276 1.03 8.70 19.80
N MET A 277 0.01 8.43 20.62
CA MET A 277 0.22 7.95 22.00
C MET A 277 0.88 6.56 22.04
N GLU A 278 0.54 5.66 21.11
CA GLU A 278 1.22 4.35 21.00
C GLU A 278 2.71 4.51 20.68
N VAL A 279 3.05 5.44 19.79
CA VAL A 279 4.44 5.80 19.46
C VAL A 279 5.14 6.39 20.68
N TYR A 280 4.53 7.38 21.34
CA TYR A 280 5.08 8.02 22.54
C TYR A 280 5.31 7.03 23.69
N GLY A 281 4.39 6.08 23.88
CA GLY A 281 4.52 5.03 24.89
C GLY A 281 5.66 4.05 24.60
N THR A 282 6.07 3.92 23.34
CA THR A 282 7.21 3.07 22.93
C THR A 282 8.52 3.84 23.00
N ASN A 283 8.56 5.05 22.44
CA ASN A 283 9.72 5.94 22.45
C ASN A 283 9.27 7.40 22.51
N ILE A 284 9.53 8.03 23.65
CA ILE A 284 9.16 9.41 23.97
C ILE A 284 9.85 10.42 23.04
N ASP A 285 11.06 10.11 22.57
CA ASP A 285 11.89 10.98 21.73
C ASP A 285 11.75 10.69 20.23
N TYR A 286 10.75 9.90 19.82
CA TYR A 286 10.56 9.54 18.42
C TYR A 286 10.08 10.73 17.59
N ARG A 287 10.98 11.28 16.76
CA ARG A 287 10.70 12.42 15.85
C ARG A 287 10.12 13.62 16.64
N ASP A 288 8.95 14.11 16.26
CA ASP A 288 8.21 15.24 16.83
C ASP A 288 6.92 14.80 17.56
N VAL A 289 6.83 13.53 17.98
CA VAL A 289 5.58 12.94 18.50
C VAL A 289 4.99 13.71 19.70
N ALA A 290 5.81 14.21 20.61
CA ALA A 290 5.36 14.98 21.76
C ALA A 290 4.69 16.31 21.35
N GLU A 291 5.26 16.99 20.34
CA GLU A 291 4.71 18.24 19.81
C GLU A 291 3.42 18.00 19.03
N ARG A 292 3.35 16.91 18.25
CA ARG A 292 2.13 16.48 17.55
C ARG A 292 0.98 16.20 18.53
N ILE A 293 1.24 15.46 19.61
CA ILE A 293 0.22 15.18 20.64
C ILE A 293 -0.29 16.47 21.28
N LYS A 294 0.62 17.41 21.62
CA LYS A 294 0.23 18.71 22.19
C LYS A 294 -0.67 19.49 21.24
N THR A 295 -0.32 19.53 19.95
CA THR A 295 -1.08 20.26 18.91
C THR A 295 -2.45 19.65 18.65
N LEU A 296 -2.60 18.33 18.77
CA LEU A 296 -3.88 17.65 18.58
C LEU A 296 -4.83 17.79 19.78
N LYS A 297 -4.29 18.06 20.97
CA LYS A 297 -5.05 18.27 22.21
C LYS A 297 -5.53 19.72 22.40
N SER A 298 -4.89 20.69 21.74
CA SER A 298 -5.31 22.09 21.71
C SER A 298 -6.47 22.34 20.75
#